data_AF-A0A0D5XZ58-F1
#
_entry.id   AF-A0A0D5XZ58-F1
#
_cell.length_a   1.000
_cell.length_b   1.000
_cell.length_c   1.000
_cell.angle_alpha   90.00
_cell.angle_beta   90.00
_cell.angle_gamma   90.00
#
_symmetry.space_group_name_H-M   'P 1'
#
loop_
_entity.id
_entity.type
_entity.pdbx_description
1 polymer ?
#
loop_
_entity_poly.entity_id
_entity_poly.type
_entity_poly.pdbx_seq_one_letter_code
_entity_poly.pdbx_strand_id
1 'polypeptide(L)'
;MFGSPKERLDFYRREIQYETSILANRTDAYLAAQSFLVIAFTSSMGNLNPEWGKLFTLAVPPFLALLGILSSLNAWPGIRAAYDIIDHWYFKQAQLLRSEPVMGLAYDESPLFCERESTHKGYQKSLLFSLRTPWIFACFWLLLGVWSLYIQLTNPGA
;
A
#
# COMPACT_ATOMS: atom_id res chain seq x y z
N MET A 1 -5.05 -30.81 -15.64
CA MET A 1 -3.76 -31.21 -15.02
C MET A 1 -2.66 -30.58 -15.86
N PHE A 2 -1.77 -29.79 -15.27
CA PHE A 2 -0.65 -29.17 -16.00
C PHE A 2 0.23 -30.26 -16.62
N GLY A 3 0.55 -30.16 -17.92
CA GLY A 3 1.23 -31.19 -18.68
C GLY A 3 2.75 -31.13 -18.56
N SER A 4 3.32 -29.95 -18.27
CA SER A 4 4.75 -29.75 -18.08
C SER A 4 5.05 -28.85 -16.85
N PRO A 5 6.21 -29.02 -16.18
CA PRO A 5 6.58 -28.14 -15.07
C PRO A 5 6.84 -26.68 -15.51
N LYS A 6 7.10 -26.46 -16.82
CA LYS A 6 7.16 -25.13 -17.44
C LYS A 6 5.80 -24.43 -17.41
N GLU A 7 4.73 -25.14 -17.78
CA GLU A 7 3.36 -24.60 -17.70
C GLU A 7 2.97 -24.22 -16.27
N ARG A 8 3.42 -25.01 -15.27
CA ARG A 8 3.19 -24.71 -13.85
C ARG A 8 3.89 -23.43 -13.42
N LEU A 9 5.13 -23.24 -13.86
CA LEU A 9 5.90 -22.03 -13.57
C LEU A 9 5.28 -20.79 -14.24
N ASP A 10 4.91 -20.90 -15.52
CA ASP A 10 4.25 -19.83 -16.26
C ASP A 10 2.88 -19.48 -15.66
N PHE A 11 2.17 -20.47 -15.11
CA PHE A 11 0.96 -20.24 -14.32
C PHE A 11 1.25 -19.46 -13.04
N TYR A 12 2.22 -19.89 -12.22
CA TYR A 12 2.58 -19.17 -10.97
C TYR A 12 3.02 -17.73 -11.24
N ARG A 13 3.79 -17.47 -12.31
CA ARG A 13 4.21 -16.10 -12.67
C ARG A 13 3.04 -15.22 -13.08
N ARG A 14 2.10 -15.75 -13.88
CA ARG A 14 0.88 -15.02 -14.25
C ARG A 14 0.06 -14.66 -13.02
N GLU A 15 -0.07 -15.58 -12.08
CA GLU A 15 -0.80 -15.35 -10.84
C GLU A 15 -0.12 -14.31 -9.95
N ILE A 16 1.21 -14.40 -9.79
CA ILE A 16 2.00 -13.39 -9.08
C ILE A 16 1.80 -12.01 -9.70
N GLN A 17 1.89 -11.89 -11.03
CA GLN A 17 1.72 -10.62 -11.74
C GLN A 17 0.29 -10.08 -11.57
N TYR A 18 -0.71 -10.95 -11.65
CA TYR A 18 -2.12 -10.60 -11.45
C TYR A 18 -2.37 -10.06 -10.04
N GLU A 19 -1.95 -10.78 -9.01
CA GLU A 19 -2.11 -10.37 -7.61
C GLU A 19 -1.31 -9.09 -7.29
N THR A 20 -0.12 -8.94 -7.88
CA THR A 20 0.67 -7.70 -7.77
C THR A 20 -0.09 -6.52 -8.36
N SER A 21 -0.72 -6.69 -9.52
CA SER A 21 -1.51 -5.64 -10.15
C SER A 21 -2.73 -5.26 -9.32
N ILE A 22 -3.41 -6.23 -8.70
CA ILE A 22 -4.50 -5.98 -7.75
C ILE A 22 -4.00 -5.19 -6.54
N LEU A 23 -2.87 -5.59 -5.96
CA LEU A 23 -2.28 -4.89 -4.82
C LEU A 23 -1.89 -3.45 -5.17
N ALA A 24 -1.30 -3.23 -6.35
CA ALA A 24 -0.97 -1.89 -6.85
C ALA A 24 -2.24 -1.04 -7.00
N ASN A 25 -3.27 -1.54 -7.69
CA ASN A 25 -4.55 -0.84 -7.86
C ASN A 25 -5.21 -0.48 -6.51
N ARG A 26 -5.17 -1.37 -5.52
CA ARG A 26 -5.69 -1.08 -4.16
C ARG A 26 -4.87 0.00 -3.47
N THR A 27 -3.54 -0.05 -3.60
CA THR A 27 -2.63 0.95 -3.04
C THR A 27 -2.88 2.31 -3.68
N ASP A 28 -3.06 2.37 -5.00
CA ASP A 28 -3.30 3.61 -5.74
C ASP A 28 -4.65 4.22 -5.39
N ALA A 29 -5.71 3.41 -5.31
CA ALA A 29 -7.03 3.87 -4.87
C ALA A 29 -6.98 4.42 -3.44
N TYR A 30 -6.24 3.77 -2.56
CA TYR A 30 -6.00 4.24 -1.20
C TYR A 30 -5.25 5.59 -1.20
N LEU A 31 -4.14 5.71 -1.93
CA LEU A 31 -3.36 6.95 -2.03
C LEU A 31 -4.17 8.11 -2.61
N ALA A 32 -5.02 7.84 -3.60
CA ALA A 32 -5.95 8.82 -4.15
C ALA A 32 -6.94 9.31 -3.08
N ALA A 33 -7.55 8.39 -2.32
CA ALA A 33 -8.45 8.75 -1.21
C ALA A 33 -7.73 9.58 -0.13
N GLN A 34 -6.50 9.22 0.24
CA GLN A 34 -5.68 9.98 1.18
C GLN A 34 -5.40 11.40 0.66
N SER A 35 -5.08 11.53 -0.63
CA SER A 35 -4.83 12.84 -1.26
C SER A 35 -6.07 13.74 -1.22
N PHE A 36 -7.26 13.19 -1.51
CA PHE A 36 -8.52 13.93 -1.38
C PHE A 36 -8.77 14.39 0.06
N LEU A 37 -8.53 13.52 1.05
CA LEU A 37 -8.67 13.88 2.45
C LEU A 37 -7.70 15.00 2.87
N VAL A 38 -6.45 14.96 2.42
CA VAL A 38 -5.45 16.01 2.72
C VAL A 38 -5.88 17.37 2.13
N ILE A 39 -6.38 17.38 0.90
CA ILE A 39 -6.89 18.59 0.26
C ILE A 39 -8.08 19.15 1.04
N ALA A 40 -9.03 18.28 1.44
CA ALA A 40 -10.17 18.69 2.24
C ALA A 40 -9.74 19.24 3.62
N PHE A 41 -8.77 18.58 4.27
CA PHE A 41 -8.23 19.00 5.57
C PHE A 41 -7.58 20.38 5.49
N THR A 42 -6.67 20.58 4.55
CA THR A 42 -5.99 21.88 4.37
C THR A 42 -6.97 22.99 3.98
N SER A 43 -7.93 22.69 3.11
CA SER A 43 -9.01 23.63 2.76
C SER A 43 -9.89 23.98 3.95
N SER A 44 -10.19 23.01 4.83
CA SER A 44 -10.97 23.26 6.05
C SER A 44 -10.20 24.08 7.08
N MET A 45 -8.89 23.89 7.21
CA MET A 45 -8.01 24.67 8.10
C MET A 45 -7.79 26.10 7.60
N GLY A 46 -7.77 26.31 6.28
CA GLY A 46 -7.64 27.63 5.65
C GLY A 46 -8.94 28.44 5.58
N ASN A 47 -10.00 28.01 6.25
CA ASN A 47 -11.29 28.68 6.19
C ASN A 47 -11.28 29.98 7.01
N LEU A 48 -11.36 31.12 6.32
CA LEU A 48 -11.34 32.47 6.90
C LEU A 48 -12.74 33.06 7.13
N ASN A 49 -13.81 32.25 7.06
CA ASN A 49 -15.15 32.76 7.26
C ASN A 49 -15.32 33.33 8.68
N PRO A 50 -15.70 34.61 8.84
CA PRO A 50 -15.77 35.26 10.15
C PRO A 50 -16.92 34.76 11.03
N GLU A 51 -17.98 34.17 10.47
CA GLU A 51 -19.13 33.71 11.26
C GLU A 51 -18.99 32.27 11.75
N TRP A 52 -18.61 31.36 10.86
CA TRP A 52 -18.56 29.93 11.17
C TRP A 52 -17.18 29.29 11.00
N GLY A 53 -16.17 30.05 10.58
CA GLY A 53 -14.81 29.54 10.34
C GLY A 53 -14.16 28.92 11.57
N LYS A 54 -14.31 29.52 12.75
CA LYS A 54 -13.77 28.98 14.01
C LYS A 54 -14.39 27.64 14.40
N LEU A 55 -15.72 27.54 14.36
CA LEU A 55 -16.43 26.29 14.65
C LEU A 55 -16.09 25.21 13.63
N PHE A 56 -15.98 25.59 12.36
CA PHE A 56 -15.65 24.68 11.27
C PHE A 56 -14.23 24.13 11.37
N THR A 57 -13.25 25.00 11.61
CA THR A 57 -11.83 24.65 11.80
C THR A 57 -11.58 23.87 13.11
N LEU A 58 -12.49 23.96 14.09
CA LEU A 58 -12.45 23.14 15.30
C LEU A 58 -13.01 21.74 15.10
N ALA A 59 -14.11 21.58 14.37
CA ALA A 59 -14.81 20.29 14.24
C ALA A 59 -14.39 19.47 13.02
N VAL A 60 -14.26 20.11 11.86
CA VAL A 60 -14.09 19.40 10.57
C VAL A 60 -12.68 18.83 10.42
N PRO A 61 -11.57 19.55 10.68
CA PRO A 61 -10.24 19.00 10.52
C PRO A 61 -9.95 17.78 11.43
N PRO A 62 -10.29 17.78 12.73
CA PRO A 62 -10.14 16.58 13.56
C PRO A 62 -10.99 15.40 13.08
N PHE A 63 -12.21 15.65 12.59
CA PHE A 63 -13.05 14.61 12.01
C PHE A 63 -12.42 14.01 10.74
N LEU A 64 -11.89 14.84 9.85
CA LEU A 64 -11.17 14.39 8.65
C LEU A 64 -9.90 13.61 9.02
N ALA A 65 -9.17 14.05 10.05
CA ALA A 65 -8.01 13.31 10.56
C ALA A 65 -8.40 11.94 11.11
N LEU A 66 -9.50 11.85 11.86
CA LEU A 66 -10.03 10.57 12.33
C LEU A 66 -10.42 9.65 11.15
N LEU A 67 -11.08 10.19 10.12
CA LEU A 67 -11.38 9.44 8.90
C LEU A 67 -10.10 8.97 8.18
N GLY A 68 -9.05 9.78 8.17
CA GLY A 68 -7.73 9.41 7.68
C GLY A 68 -7.13 8.21 8.42
N ILE A 69 -7.21 8.21 9.76
CA ILE A 69 -6.77 7.07 10.59
C ILE A 69 -7.63 5.84 10.32
N LEU A 70 -8.95 5.96 10.36
CA LEU A 70 -9.88 4.82 10.17
C LEU A 70 -9.73 4.20 8.77
N SER A 71 -9.60 5.02 7.73
CA SER A 71 -9.35 4.54 6.37
C SER A 71 -8.01 3.83 6.23
N SER A 72 -6.96 4.32 6.91
CA SER A 72 -5.64 3.67 6.99
C SER A 72 -5.75 2.28 7.65
N LEU A 73 -6.44 2.20 8.79
CA LEU A 73 -6.64 0.93 9.51
C LEU A 73 -7.46 -0.07 8.70
N ASN A 74 -8.48 0.39 7.96
CA ASN A 74 -9.31 -0.47 7.13
C ASN A 74 -8.60 -0.95 5.86
N ALA A 75 -7.70 -0.14 5.29
CA ALA A 75 -6.92 -0.53 4.10
C ALA A 75 -5.84 -1.59 4.42
N TRP A 76 -5.28 -1.55 5.63
CA TRP A 76 -4.22 -2.45 6.07
C TRP A 76 -4.52 -3.95 5.87
N PRO A 77 -5.64 -4.52 6.38
CA PRO A 77 -5.92 -5.94 6.22
C PRO A 77 -6.07 -6.35 4.74
N GLY A 78 -6.65 -5.47 3.91
CA GLY A 78 -6.83 -5.73 2.47
C GLY A 78 -5.53 -5.77 1.68
N ILE A 79 -4.56 -4.93 2.06
CA ILE A 79 -3.20 -4.91 1.50
C ILE A 79 -2.40 -6.12 2.02
N ARG A 80 -2.50 -6.42 3.32
CA ARG A 80 -1.81 -7.54 3.95
C ARG A 80 -2.25 -8.88 3.37
N ALA A 81 -3.55 -9.10 3.18
CA ALA A 81 -4.05 -10.35 2.61
C ALA A 81 -3.54 -10.59 1.18
N ALA A 82 -3.49 -9.54 0.35
CA ALA A 82 -2.93 -9.64 -1.00
C ALA A 82 -1.42 -9.94 -0.97
N TYR A 83 -0.69 -9.32 -0.04
CA TYR A 83 0.72 -9.64 0.19
C TYR A 83 0.94 -11.11 0.57
N ASP A 84 0.14 -11.64 1.50
CA ASP A 84 0.25 -13.04 1.97
C ASP A 84 -0.03 -14.03 0.82
N ILE A 85 -0.96 -13.71 -0.09
CA ILE A 85 -1.25 -14.52 -1.29
C ILE A 85 -0.05 -14.52 -2.24
N ILE A 86 0.53 -13.35 -2.51
CA ILE A 86 1.71 -13.20 -3.35
C ILE A 86 2.88 -14.00 -2.78
N ASP A 87 3.15 -13.87 -1.48
CA ASP A 87 4.22 -14.59 -0.80
C ASP A 87 4.03 -16.11 -0.89
N HIS A 88 2.78 -16.59 -0.77
CA HIS A 88 2.45 -18.01 -0.96
C HIS A 88 2.74 -18.51 -2.39
N TRP A 89 2.42 -17.72 -3.41
CA TRP A 89 2.75 -18.09 -4.79
C TRP A 89 4.26 -18.07 -5.05
N TYR A 90 4.99 -17.12 -4.46
CA TYR A 90 6.45 -17.11 -4.47
C TYR A 90 7.04 -18.35 -3.80
N PHE A 91 6.50 -18.74 -2.65
CA PHE A 91 6.94 -19.95 -1.96
C PHE A 91 6.76 -21.20 -2.84
N LYS A 92 5.61 -21.35 -3.50
CA LYS A 92 5.36 -22.45 -4.44
C LYS A 92 6.31 -22.44 -5.64
N GLN A 93 6.61 -21.26 -6.17
CA GLN A 93 7.58 -21.10 -7.25
C GLN A 93 8.98 -21.53 -6.81
N ALA A 94 9.43 -21.07 -5.64
CA ALA A 94 10.73 -21.43 -5.08
C ALA A 94 10.83 -22.93 -4.78
N GLN A 95 9.75 -23.54 -4.28
CA GLN A 95 9.70 -24.98 -4.03
C GLN A 95 9.79 -25.79 -5.33
N LEU A 96 9.09 -25.37 -6.39
CA LEU A 96 9.15 -26.03 -7.70
C LEU A 96 10.56 -25.98 -8.30
N LEU A 97 11.21 -24.81 -8.24
CA LEU A 97 12.58 -24.63 -8.75
C LEU A 97 13.60 -25.45 -7.96
N ARG A 98 13.40 -25.61 -6.64
CA ARG A 98 14.26 -26.47 -5.80
C ARG A 98 14.05 -27.96 -6.08
N SER A 99 12.82 -28.40 -6.38
CA SER A 99 12.53 -29.81 -6.65
C SER A 99 12.97 -30.28 -8.04
N GLU A 100 13.08 -29.37 -9.01
CA GLU A 100 13.47 -29.69 -10.39
C GLU A 100 14.61 -28.79 -10.90
N PRO A 101 15.86 -29.02 -10.44
CA PRO A 101 17.01 -28.14 -10.74
C PRO A 101 17.38 -28.13 -12.23
N VAL A 102 17.07 -29.20 -12.97
CA VAL A 102 17.27 -29.29 -14.43
C VAL A 102 16.42 -28.26 -15.17
N MET A 103 15.25 -27.90 -14.65
CA MET A 103 14.39 -26.88 -15.25
C MET A 103 14.92 -25.46 -15.00
N GLY A 104 15.59 -25.21 -13.88
CA GLY A 104 16.30 -23.95 -13.63
C GLY A 104 17.44 -23.73 -14.62
N LEU A 105 18.28 -24.75 -14.82
CA LEU A 105 19.43 -24.72 -15.74
C LEU A 105 19.01 -24.55 -17.21
N ALA A 106 17.97 -25.26 -17.66
CA ALA A 106 17.46 -25.14 -19.04
C ALA A 106 16.82 -23.76 -19.35
N TYR A 107 16.46 -22.99 -18.31
CA TYR A 107 15.89 -21.64 -18.44
C TYR A 107 16.95 -20.53 -18.33
N ASP A 108 18.03 -20.74 -17.56
CA ASP A 108 19.16 -19.82 -17.42
C ASP A 108 19.96 -19.65 -18.74
N GLU A 109 19.86 -20.59 -19.68
CA GLU A 109 20.47 -20.48 -21.02
C GLU A 109 19.81 -19.43 -21.92
N SER A 110 18.66 -18.88 -21.53
CA SER A 110 18.08 -17.72 -22.18
C SER A 110 18.70 -16.42 -21.61
N PRO A 111 19.40 -15.61 -22.41
CA PRO A 111 20.14 -14.42 -21.93
C PRO A 111 19.25 -13.31 -21.32
N LEU A 112 17.92 -13.45 -21.37
CA LEU A 112 16.92 -12.57 -20.74
C LEU A 112 16.52 -12.98 -19.32
N PHE A 113 16.98 -14.13 -18.81
CA PHE A 113 16.46 -14.71 -17.56
C PHE A 113 17.55 -15.24 -16.65
N CYS A 114 18.62 -14.47 -16.48
CA CYS A 114 19.65 -14.78 -15.49
C CYS A 114 19.08 -14.72 -14.07
N GLU A 115 19.42 -15.67 -13.20
CA GLU A 115 19.13 -15.65 -11.74
C GLU A 115 19.33 -14.27 -11.09
N ARG A 116 20.26 -13.46 -11.62
CA ARG A 116 20.58 -12.11 -11.14
C ARG A 116 19.45 -11.10 -11.33
N GLU A 117 18.61 -11.25 -12.36
CA GLU A 117 17.44 -10.39 -12.60
C GLU A 117 16.20 -10.88 -11.83
N SER A 118 16.18 -12.16 -11.46
CA SER A 118 15.23 -12.76 -10.51
C SER A 118 15.50 -12.39 -9.04
N THR A 119 16.23 -11.30 -8.79
CA THR A 119 16.59 -10.88 -7.43
C THR A 119 15.32 -10.58 -6.62
N HIS A 120 14.89 -11.59 -5.88
CA HIS A 120 13.84 -11.63 -4.87
C HIS A 120 13.81 -10.37 -3.99
N LYS A 121 14.98 -9.73 -3.78
CA LYS A 121 15.16 -8.53 -2.95
C LYS A 121 14.59 -7.24 -3.55
N GLY A 122 14.51 -7.09 -4.87
CA GLY A 122 13.96 -5.88 -5.50
C GLY A 122 12.43 -5.83 -5.40
N TYR A 123 11.81 -6.95 -5.74
CA TYR A 123 10.36 -7.13 -5.71
C TYR A 123 9.79 -7.10 -4.27
N GLN A 124 10.42 -7.79 -3.31
CA GLN A 124 10.03 -7.71 -1.90
C GLN A 124 10.07 -6.28 -1.36
N LYS A 125 11.04 -5.45 -1.78
CA LYS A 125 11.13 -4.04 -1.36
C LYS A 125 9.96 -3.20 -1.90
N SER A 126 9.52 -3.45 -3.14
CA SER A 126 8.36 -2.75 -3.72
C SER A 126 7.06 -3.12 -2.99
N LEU A 127 6.88 -4.40 -2.64
CA LEU A 127 5.73 -4.86 -1.85
C LEU A 127 5.72 -4.32 -0.41
N LEU A 128 6.89 -4.22 0.21
CA LEU A 128 7.04 -3.68 1.56
C LEU A 128 6.65 -2.20 1.65
N PHE A 129 6.75 -1.45 0.54
CA PHE A 129 6.23 -0.08 0.50
C PHE A 129 4.71 -0.06 0.69
N SER A 130 3.95 -0.84 -0.10
CA SER A 130 2.50 -0.94 0.03
C SER A 130 2.05 -1.32 1.44
N LEU A 131 2.80 -2.21 2.12
CA LEU A 131 2.51 -2.57 3.52
C LEU A 131 2.78 -1.43 4.51
N ARG A 132 3.83 -0.63 4.32
CA ARG A 132 4.16 0.45 5.26
C ARG A 132 3.26 1.67 5.10
N THR A 133 2.76 1.89 3.89
CA THR A 133 1.98 3.08 3.52
C THR A 133 0.78 3.35 4.45
N PRO A 134 -0.10 2.39 4.79
CA PRO A 134 -1.20 2.63 5.73
C PRO A 134 -0.74 3.14 7.10
N TRP A 135 0.33 2.57 7.66
CA TRP A 135 0.86 2.99 8.96
C TRP A 135 1.48 4.39 8.91
N ILE A 136 2.19 4.71 7.82
CA ILE A 136 2.76 6.06 7.61
C ILE A 136 1.63 7.09 7.58
N PHE A 137 0.56 6.83 6.84
CA PHE A 137 -0.60 7.72 6.76
C PHE A 137 -1.38 7.80 8.08
N ALA A 138 -1.54 6.69 8.81
CA ALA A 138 -2.17 6.72 10.13
C ALA A 138 -1.41 7.64 11.10
N CYS A 139 -0.08 7.53 11.14
CA CYS A 139 0.76 8.43 11.95
C CYS A 139 0.69 9.89 11.47
N PHE A 140 0.72 10.11 10.16
CA PHE A 140 0.56 11.44 9.57
C PHE A 140 -0.77 12.10 9.98
N TRP A 141 -1.88 11.35 9.92
CA TRP A 141 -3.18 11.86 10.34
C TRP A 141 -3.28 12.09 11.84
N LEU A 142 -2.67 11.23 12.65
CA LEU A 142 -2.58 11.44 14.09
C LEU A 142 -1.87 12.76 14.40
N LEU A 143 -0.73 13.03 13.76
CA LEU A 143 0.02 14.26 13.93
C LEU A 143 -0.80 15.49 13.51
N LEU A 144 -1.46 15.43 12.34
CA LEU A 144 -2.30 16.53 11.86
C LEU A 144 -3.53 16.78 12.74
N GLY A 145 -4.17 15.72 13.24
CA GLY A 145 -5.33 15.83 14.14
C GLY A 145 -4.95 16.40 15.50
N VAL A 146 -3.81 16.00 16.06
CA VAL A 146 -3.28 16.60 17.30
C VAL A 146 -2.91 18.06 17.06
N TRP A 147 -2.26 18.36 15.93
CA TRP A 147 -1.86 19.73 15.58
C TRP A 147 -3.05 20.67 15.39
N SER A 148 -4.11 20.21 14.72
CA SER A 148 -5.32 21.03 14.50
C SER A 148 -6.01 21.39 15.81
N LEU A 149 -6.12 20.43 16.73
CA LEU A 149 -6.65 20.67 18.07
C LEU A 149 -5.73 21.60 18.89
N TYR A 150 -4.42 21.38 18.82
CA TYR A 150 -3.44 22.17 19.56
C TYR A 150 -3.49 23.66 19.19
N ILE A 151 -3.56 23.98 17.89
CA ILE A 151 -3.66 25.38 17.44
C ILE A 151 -4.93 26.05 17.98
N GLN A 152 -6.07 25.35 17.92
CA GLN A 152 -7.34 25.91 18.39
C GLN A 152 -7.37 26.13 19.90
N LEU A 153 -6.79 25.21 20.67
CA LEU A 153 -6.73 25.30 22.13
C LEU A 153 -5.73 26.36 22.63
N THR A 154 -4.62 26.54 21.91
CA THR A 154 -3.58 27.52 22.29
C THR A 154 -3.83 28.91 21.73
N ASN A 155 -4.68 29.06 20.72
CA ASN A 155 -5.01 30.33 20.09
C ASN A 155 -6.54 30.56 19.99
N PRO A 156 -7.27 30.58 21.11
CA PRO A 156 -8.74 30.72 21.10
C PRO A 156 -9.25 32.06 20.53
N GLY A 157 -8.36 33.02 20.24
CA GLY A 157 -8.67 34.38 19.80
C GLY A 157 -8.24 34.78 18.38
N ALA A 158 -7.38 34.01 17.71
CA ALA A 158 -6.94 34.32 16.33
C ALA A 158 -7.99 33.97 15.28
#